data_AF-A0A3R7UR30-F1
#
_entry.id   AF-A0A3R7UR30-F1
#
_cell.length_a   1.000
_cell.length_b   1.000
_cell.length_c   1.000
_cell.angle_alpha   90.00
_cell.angle_beta   90.00
_cell.angle_gamma   90.00
#
_symmetry.space_group_name_H-M   'P 1'
#
loop_
_entity.id
_entity.type
_entity.pdbx_description
1 polymer ?
#
loop_
_entity_poly.entity_id
_entity_poly.type
_entity_poly.pdbx_seq_one_letter_code
_entity_poly.pdbx_strand_id
1 'polypeptide(L)'
;MKKIIFLLLIILINLNFNLLAEENNCESLNKFSYEYRKCKSNLLKQNIISKSKLILDDTKNYQKKEWSKEKDKLDKIKKKVLD
;
A
#
# COMPACT_ATOMS: atom_id res chain seq x y z
N MET A 1 10.36 -25.29 45.27
CA MET A 1 9.29 -24.33 44.93
C MET A 1 9.80 -23.02 44.33
N LYS A 2 10.74 -22.29 44.98
CA LYS A 2 11.28 -21.02 44.44
C LYS A 2 11.85 -21.12 43.02
N LYS A 3 12.54 -22.22 42.68
CA LYS A 3 13.09 -22.48 41.34
C LYS A 3 12.02 -22.68 40.25
N ILE A 4 10.87 -23.27 40.62
CA ILE A 4 9.75 -23.52 39.69
C ILE A 4 9.03 -22.20 39.41
N ILE A 5 8.83 -21.37 40.44
CA ILE A 5 8.26 -20.03 40.31
C ILE A 5 9.14 -19.16 39.40
N PHE A 6 10.47 -19.24 39.56
CA PHE A 6 11.41 -18.53 38.71
C PHE A 6 11.34 -18.97 37.24
N LEU A 7 11.23 -20.28 36.99
CA LEU A 7 11.02 -20.83 35.65
C LEU A 7 9.71 -20.37 35.00
N LEU A 8 8.61 -20.33 35.76
CA LEU A 8 7.33 -19.83 35.29
C LEU A 8 7.37 -18.33 34.95
N LEU A 9 8.11 -17.55 35.74
CA LEU A 9 8.33 -16.12 35.48
C LEU A 9 9.11 -15.90 34.18
N ILE A 10 10.14 -16.70 33.92
CA ILE A 10 10.88 -16.66 32.66
C ILE A 10 9.94 -16.97 31.48
N ILE A 11 9.10 -18.00 31.59
CA ILE A 11 8.14 -18.36 30.54
C ILE A 11 7.13 -17.21 30.30
N LEU A 12 6.61 -16.59 31.37
CA LEU A 12 5.66 -15.47 31.27
C LEU A 12 6.30 -14.20 30.66
N ILE A 13 7.56 -13.91 30.96
CA ILE A 13 8.28 -12.77 30.38
C ILE A 13 8.53 -12.99 28.88
N ASN A 14 8.75 -14.24 28.46
CA ASN A 14 8.94 -14.59 27.04
C ASN A 14 7.64 -14.60 26.22
N LEU A 15 6.47 -14.59 26.85
CA LEU A 15 5.17 -14.57 26.15
C LEU A 15 4.74 -13.17 25.66
N ASN A 16 5.49 -12.11 25.95
CA ASN A 16 5.07 -10.72 25.71
C ASN A 16 5.72 -10.00 24.52
N PHE A 17 6.44 -10.69 23.63
CA PHE A 17 7.22 -10.01 22.56
C PHE A 17 6.64 -10.04 21.14
N ASN A 18 5.35 -10.30 20.94
CA ASN A 18 4.74 -10.26 19.59
C ASN A 18 3.57 -9.27 19.45
N LEU A 19 3.37 -8.36 20.40
CA LEU A 19 2.33 -7.31 20.32
C LEU A 19 2.88 -5.92 19.92
N LEU A 20 4.11 -5.87 19.43
CA LEU A 20 4.70 -4.64 18.90
C LEU A 20 4.64 -4.70 17.37
N ALA A 21 3.87 -3.77 16.81
CA ALA A 21 3.53 -3.59 15.40
C ALA A 21 4.67 -3.99 14.44
N GLU A 22 4.44 -5.01 13.63
CA GLU A 22 5.39 -5.44 12.60
C GLU A 22 4.95 -4.90 11.24
N GLU A 23 5.87 -4.23 10.57
CA GLU A 23 5.79 -3.95 9.14
C GLU A 23 5.48 -5.27 8.40
N ASN A 24 4.49 -5.26 7.49
CA ASN A 24 3.85 -6.44 6.88
C ASN A 24 4.77 -7.20 5.89
N ASN A 25 5.99 -7.55 6.30
CA ASN A 25 7.06 -8.05 5.43
C ASN A 25 6.98 -9.59 5.28
N CYS A 26 6.07 -10.23 6.02
CA CYS A 26 5.84 -11.68 6.06
C CYS A 26 7.06 -12.49 6.56
N GLU A 27 8.08 -11.82 7.11
CA GLU A 27 9.37 -12.45 7.45
C GLU A 27 9.29 -13.34 8.71
N SER A 28 8.41 -13.00 9.65
CA SER A 28 8.13 -13.78 10.86
C SER A 28 7.35 -15.08 10.61
N LEU A 29 6.84 -15.29 9.38
CA LEU A 29 6.07 -16.48 9.01
C LEU A 29 6.97 -17.54 8.36
N ASN A 30 6.75 -18.81 8.69
CA ASN A 30 7.45 -19.92 8.02
C ASN A 30 7.16 -19.86 6.50
N LYS A 31 8.23 -19.79 5.69
CA LYS A 31 8.18 -19.66 4.23
C LYS A 31 7.27 -20.67 3.52
N PHE A 32 7.14 -21.88 4.05
CA PHE A 32 6.31 -22.94 3.45
C PHE A 32 4.88 -22.97 4.00
N SER A 33 4.57 -22.12 4.99
CA SER A 33 3.24 -22.04 5.56
C SER A 33 2.23 -21.45 4.57
N TYR A 34 0.96 -21.82 4.78
CA TYR A 34 -0.16 -21.19 4.09
C TYR A 34 -0.23 -19.67 4.41
N GLU A 35 0.01 -19.29 5.67
CA GLU A 35 -0.04 -17.89 6.10
C GLU A 35 1.02 -17.03 5.42
N TYR A 36 2.25 -17.53 5.24
CA TYR A 36 3.30 -16.81 4.50
C TYR A 36 2.87 -16.51 3.05
N ARG A 37 2.32 -17.52 2.36
CA ARG A 37 1.82 -17.37 0.98
C ARG A 37 0.67 -16.38 0.90
N LYS A 38 -0.27 -16.44 1.85
CA LYS A 38 -1.40 -15.51 1.96
C LYS A 38 -0.91 -14.08 2.20
N CYS A 39 0.04 -13.89 3.11
CA CYS A 39 0.65 -12.60 3.41
C CYS A 39 1.34 -11.99 2.16
N LYS A 40 2.21 -12.75 1.49
CA LYS A 40 2.90 -12.29 0.26
C LYS A 40 1.93 -11.96 -0.87
N SER A 41 0.87 -12.76 -1.05
CA SER A 41 -0.17 -12.51 -2.04
C SER A 41 -0.93 -11.21 -1.76
N ASN A 42 -1.30 -10.96 -0.50
CA ASN A 42 -1.95 -9.72 -0.10
C ASN A 42 -1.06 -8.50 -0.30
N LEU A 43 0.22 -8.60 0.07
CA LEU A 43 1.21 -7.54 -0.15
C LEU A 43 1.36 -7.22 -1.64
N LEU A 44 1.46 -8.25 -2.48
CA LEU A 44 1.50 -8.09 -3.93
C LEU A 44 0.24 -7.40 -4.46
N LYS A 45 -0.94 -7.84 -4.01
CA LYS A 45 -2.23 -7.23 -4.39
C LYS A 45 -2.30 -5.76 -4.02
N GLN A 46 -1.87 -5.39 -2.80
CA GLN A 46 -1.84 -4.00 -2.36
C GLN A 46 -0.89 -3.16 -3.23
N ASN A 47 0.29 -3.67 -3.54
CA ASN A 47 1.27 -3.00 -4.42
C ASN A 47 0.74 -2.81 -5.86
N ILE A 48 0.01 -3.78 -6.39
CA ILE A 48 -0.61 -3.66 -7.71
C ILE A 48 -1.71 -2.58 -7.68
N ILE A 49 -2.56 -2.57 -6.65
CA ILE A 49 -3.64 -1.59 -6.50
C ILE A 49 -3.05 -0.17 -6.38
N SER A 50 -2.02 0.03 -5.56
CA SER A 50 -1.40 1.34 -5.37
C SER A 50 -0.75 1.86 -6.65
N LYS A 51 0.03 1.03 -7.35
CA LYS A 51 0.64 1.41 -8.63
C LYS A 51 -0.40 1.69 -9.71
N SER A 52 -1.46 0.88 -9.77
CA SER A 52 -2.55 1.08 -10.75
C SER A 52 -3.28 2.40 -10.50
N LYS A 53 -3.52 2.75 -9.23
CA LYS A 53 -4.15 4.02 -8.87
C LYS A 53 -3.29 5.21 -9.27
N LEU A 54 -1.97 5.14 -9.04
CA LEU A 54 -1.02 6.18 -9.46
C LEU A 54 -1.05 6.38 -10.98
N ILE A 55 -0.97 5.30 -11.76
CA ILE A 55 -1.05 5.36 -13.23
C ILE A 55 -2.38 5.97 -13.71
N LEU A 56 -3.50 5.60 -13.06
CA LEU A 56 -4.82 6.14 -13.39
C LEU A 56 -4.87 7.65 -13.14
N ASP A 57 -4.36 8.09 -12.00
CA ASP A 57 -4.37 9.50 -11.61
C ASP A 57 -3.46 10.33 -12.53
N ASP A 58 -2.27 9.83 -12.86
CA ASP A 58 -1.36 10.46 -13.83
C ASP A 58 -2.00 10.58 -15.21
N THR A 59 -2.66 9.52 -15.68
CA THR A 59 -3.36 9.51 -16.97
C THR A 59 -4.49 10.54 -17.00
N LYS A 60 -5.31 10.60 -15.94
CA LYS A 60 -6.39 11.59 -15.82
C LYS A 60 -5.86 13.01 -15.80
N ASN A 61 -4.77 13.25 -15.07
CA ASN A 61 -4.13 14.56 -14.99
C ASN A 61 -3.59 15.01 -16.35
N TYR A 62 -2.92 14.10 -17.07
CA TYR A 62 -2.45 14.35 -18.43
C TYR A 62 -3.61 14.69 -19.37
N GLN A 63 -4.66 13.86 -19.40
CA GLN A 63 -5.84 14.09 -20.26
C GLN A 63 -6.52 15.43 -19.95
N LYS A 64 -6.70 15.76 -18.67
CA LYS A 64 -7.29 17.05 -18.26
C LYS A 64 -6.46 18.24 -18.76
N LYS A 65 -5.13 18.14 -18.68
CA LYS A 65 -4.21 19.19 -19.16
C LYS A 65 -4.31 19.38 -20.66
N GLU A 66 -4.29 18.29 -21.43
CA GLU A 66 -4.38 18.36 -22.89
C GLU A 66 -5.75 18.85 -23.36
N TRP A 67 -6.84 18.40 -22.75
CA TRP A 67 -8.18 18.92 -23.04
C TRP A 67 -8.33 20.40 -22.72
N SER A 68 -7.75 20.87 -21.61
CA SER A 68 -7.78 22.30 -21.29
C SER A 68 -7.07 23.12 -22.36
N LYS A 69 -5.88 22.68 -22.82
CA LYS A 69 -5.13 23.37 -23.88
C LYS A 69 -5.91 23.42 -25.19
N GLU A 70 -6.52 22.31 -25.60
CA GLU A 70 -7.30 22.28 -26.85
C GLU A 70 -8.56 23.14 -26.74
N LYS A 71 -9.22 23.14 -25.58
CA LYS A 71 -10.35 24.03 -25.33
C LYS A 71 -9.96 25.51 -25.42
N ASP A 72 -8.83 25.90 -24.82
CA ASP A 72 -8.33 27.27 -24.90
C ASP A 72 -8.01 27.70 -26.35
N LYS A 73 -7.50 26.78 -27.18
CA LYS A 73 -7.29 27.04 -28.61
C LYS A 73 -8.61 27.26 -29.34
N LEU A 74 -9.60 26.41 -29.10
CA LEU A 74 -10.94 26.53 -29.70
C LEU A 74 -11.61 27.84 -29.29
N ASP A 75 -11.53 28.23 -28.02
CA ASP A 75 -12.11 29.49 -27.53
C ASP A 75 -11.44 30.72 -28.18
N LYS A 76 -10.12 30.67 -28.41
CA LYS A 76 -9.41 31.73 -29.16
C LYS A 76 -9.86 31.81 -30.61
N ILE A 77 -10.05 30.68 -31.29
CA ILE A 77 -10.54 30.65 -32.68
C ILE A 77 -11.98 31.19 -32.73
N LYS A 78 -12.84 30.75 -31.82
CA LYS A 78 -14.23 31.19 -31.74
C LYS A 78 -14.36 32.71 -31.57
N LYS A 79 -13.53 33.31 -30.72
CA LYS A 79 -13.46 34.78 -30.58
C LYS A 79 -13.09 35.45 -31.89
N LYS A 80 -12.02 35.00 -32.56
CA LYS A 80 -11.59 35.56 -33.85
C LYS A 80 -12.61 35.47 -34.99
N VAL A 81 -13.54 34.51 -34.93
CA VAL A 81 -14.58 34.33 -35.95
C VAL A 81 -15.82 35.17 -35.64
N LEU A 82 -16.06 35.49 -34.36
CA LEU A 82 -17.21 36.25 -33.91
C LEU A 82 -16.92 37.77 -33.78
N ASP A 83 -15.65 38.16 -33.69
CA ASP A 83 -15.17 39.53 -33.85
C ASP A 83 -15.04 39.91 -35.33
#